data_AF-A0A2A2RZV5-F1
#
_entry.id   AF-A0A2A2RZV5-F1
#
_cell.length_a   1.000
_cell.length_b   1.000
_cell.length_c   1.000
_cell.angle_alpha   90.00
_cell.angle_beta   90.00
_cell.angle_gamma   90.00
#
_symmetry.space_group_name_H-M   'P 1'
#
loop_
_entity.id
_entity.type
_entity.pdbx_description
1 polymer ?
#
loop_
_entity_poly.entity_id
_entity_poly.type
_entity_poly.pdbx_seq_one_letter_code
_entity_poly.pdbx_strand_id
1 'polypeptide(L)'
;MRRKIQDIAPSLLDHFIEIERYNLQDKSEVLKQSRQTLGRYYDYLGRLHDCWIIENTLVEQNFVLRLNDITTHIFADALISKKNLKVNEDDLVFRVNVDFQVSNLTFNTVDEDGSINEIKPLVLDEYLDEEIISVTDKLIKIGIVAWVKSQRRKPGHYVLVLFDAKKVTVDEYQDQDWERIFNNNYDRYYNKFKAELLNGKFLSDQSVCEKFIDEIDETIG
;
A
#
# COMPACT_ATOMS: atom_id res chain seq x y z
N MET A 1 27.89 10.65 12.56
CA MET A 1 27.34 11.15 11.28
C MET A 1 25.83 11.05 11.39
N ARG A 2 25.06 12.13 11.17
CA ARG A 2 23.59 12.04 11.16
C ARG A 2 23.15 11.31 9.90
N ARG A 3 22.18 10.41 10.00
CA ARG A 3 21.57 9.72 8.85
C ARG A 3 20.71 10.73 8.07
N LYS A 4 20.82 10.73 6.75
CA LYS A 4 20.08 11.61 5.85
C LYS A 4 19.17 10.78 4.95
N ILE A 5 17.94 11.24 4.72
CA ILE A 5 17.00 10.52 3.85
C ILE A 5 17.47 10.50 2.38
N GLN A 6 18.15 11.56 1.94
CA GLN A 6 18.73 11.66 0.60
C GLN A 6 19.74 10.53 0.32
N ASP A 7 20.41 10.02 1.35
CA ASP A 7 21.42 8.97 1.23
C ASP A 7 20.82 7.54 1.36
N ILE A 8 19.60 7.42 1.88
CA ILE A 8 19.01 6.13 2.27
C ILE A 8 17.81 5.77 1.41
N ALA A 9 16.86 6.70 1.29
CA ALA A 9 15.63 6.53 0.54
C ALA A 9 15.28 7.84 -0.20
N PRO A 10 16.08 8.22 -1.21
CA PRO A 10 15.92 9.48 -1.92
C PRO A 10 14.58 9.62 -2.65
N SER A 11 13.87 8.54 -2.99
CA SER A 11 12.55 8.65 -3.64
C SER A 11 11.44 9.06 -2.69
N LEU A 12 11.66 8.94 -1.39
CA LEU A 12 10.70 9.32 -0.37
C LEU A 12 10.89 10.76 0.14
N LEU A 13 11.84 11.49 -0.43
CA LEU A 13 12.30 12.78 0.06
C LEU A 13 11.24 13.89 -0.05
N ASP A 14 10.47 13.88 -1.13
CA ASP A 14 9.45 14.88 -1.46
C ASP A 14 8.25 14.85 -0.51
N HIS A 15 8.03 13.74 0.21
CA HIS A 15 7.07 13.67 1.31
C HIS A 15 7.47 14.52 2.52
N PHE A 16 8.76 14.81 2.71
CA PHE A 16 9.28 15.49 3.91
C PHE A 16 9.88 16.87 3.65
N ILE A 17 10.37 17.13 2.43
CA ILE A 17 11.06 18.36 2.07
C ILE A 17 10.48 18.89 0.77
N GLU A 18 10.12 20.18 0.72
CA GLU A 18 9.73 20.83 -0.52
C GLU A 18 10.93 20.93 -1.48
N ILE A 19 10.94 20.05 -2.49
CA ILE A 19 11.95 20.02 -3.54
C ILE A 19 11.29 19.94 -4.92
N GLU A 20 11.90 20.54 -5.93
CA GLU A 20 11.57 20.22 -7.33
C GLU A 20 11.87 18.73 -7.55
N ARG A 21 10.86 17.98 -8.02
CA ARG A 21 10.88 16.51 -8.14
C ARG A 21 12.25 15.99 -8.52
N TYR A 22 12.87 15.23 -7.61
CA TYR A 22 14.12 14.55 -7.89
C TYR A 22 13.88 13.53 -9.01
N ASN A 23 14.55 13.71 -10.16
CA ASN A 23 14.53 12.74 -11.24
C ASN A 23 15.30 11.49 -10.80
N LEU A 24 14.59 10.52 -10.22
CA LEU A 24 15.17 9.22 -9.93
C LEU A 24 15.34 8.45 -11.22
N GLN A 25 16.58 8.05 -11.49
CA GLN A 25 16.90 7.13 -12.57
C GLN A 25 16.16 5.80 -12.37
N ASP A 26 15.69 5.28 -13.49
CA ASP A 26 14.86 4.09 -13.69
C ASP A 26 15.40 2.86 -12.92
N LYS A 27 14.90 2.63 -11.70
CA LYS A 27 15.23 1.46 -10.85
C LYS A 27 14.65 0.14 -11.39
N SER A 28 14.07 0.14 -12.59
CA SER A 28 13.29 -0.99 -13.10
C SER A 28 14.11 -2.27 -13.29
N GLU A 29 15.42 -2.19 -13.54
CA GLU A 29 16.25 -3.38 -13.76
C GLU A 29 16.60 -4.11 -12.45
N VAL A 30 16.90 -3.35 -11.39
CA VAL A 30 17.14 -3.91 -10.03
C VAL A 30 15.86 -4.53 -9.47
N LEU A 31 14.71 -3.89 -9.68
CA LEU A 31 13.42 -4.42 -9.24
C LEU A 31 13.05 -5.71 -9.98
N LYS A 32 13.23 -5.76 -11.31
CA LYS A 32 12.93 -6.97 -12.12
C LYS A 32 13.74 -8.19 -11.65
N GLN A 33 15.01 -8.01 -11.31
CA GLN A 33 15.87 -9.10 -10.80
C GLN A 33 15.51 -9.52 -9.37
N SER A 34 14.79 -8.66 -8.62
CA SER A 34 14.42 -8.87 -7.22
C SER A 34 13.09 -9.60 -7.03
N ARG A 35 12.34 -9.88 -8.10
CA ARG A 35 11.00 -10.49 -8.03
C ARG A 35 11.00 -11.82 -7.27
N GLN A 36 12.02 -12.66 -7.44
CA GLN A 36 12.11 -13.93 -6.72
C GLN A 36 12.18 -13.73 -5.21
N THR A 37 12.98 -12.76 -4.74
CA THR A 37 13.17 -12.47 -3.31
C THR A 37 11.95 -11.77 -2.71
N LEU A 38 11.33 -10.85 -3.46
CA LEU A 38 10.14 -10.11 -3.03
C LEU A 38 8.86 -10.97 -3.11
N GLY A 39 8.86 -12.04 -3.92
CA GLY A 39 7.69 -12.89 -4.10
C GLY A 39 6.47 -12.08 -4.55
N ARG A 40 5.33 -12.33 -3.91
CA ARG A 40 4.07 -11.63 -4.21
C ARG A 40 4.10 -10.14 -3.87
N TYR A 41 4.94 -9.72 -2.92
CA TYR A 41 5.07 -8.29 -2.60
C TYR A 41 5.51 -7.45 -3.80
N TYR A 42 6.24 -8.05 -4.75
CA TYR A 42 6.57 -7.39 -6.01
C TYR A 42 5.34 -6.90 -6.78
N ASP A 43 4.25 -7.67 -6.77
CA ASP A 43 3.01 -7.35 -7.49
C ASP A 43 2.17 -6.27 -6.78
N TYR A 44 2.59 -5.88 -5.56
CA TYR A 44 1.96 -4.85 -4.74
C TYR A 44 2.78 -3.54 -4.68
N LEU A 45 3.99 -3.51 -5.23
CA LEU A 45 4.78 -2.28 -5.30
C LEU A 45 4.01 -1.20 -6.08
N GLY A 46 3.89 -0.02 -5.49
CA GLY A 46 3.11 1.12 -5.98
C GLY A 46 1.58 0.93 -5.91
N ARG A 47 1.08 -0.26 -5.55
CA ARG A 47 -0.36 -0.55 -5.42
C ARG A 47 -0.88 -0.43 -3.98
N LEU A 48 0.02 -0.40 -3.01
CA LEU A 48 -0.31 -0.17 -1.61
C LEU A 48 -0.49 1.33 -1.27
N HIS A 49 -0.22 2.21 -2.23
CA HIS A 49 -0.45 3.64 -2.09
C HIS A 49 -1.90 3.92 -1.69
N ASP A 50 -2.09 4.83 -0.74
CA ASP A 50 -3.37 5.25 -0.17
C ASP A 50 -4.17 4.12 0.51
N CYS A 51 -3.57 2.93 0.70
CA CYS A 51 -4.22 1.87 1.47
C CYS A 51 -4.28 2.27 2.94
N TRP A 52 -5.47 2.20 3.52
CA TRP A 52 -5.64 2.41 4.95
C TRP A 52 -4.99 1.26 5.74
N ILE A 53 -4.22 1.63 6.76
CA ILE A 53 -3.60 0.69 7.68
C ILE A 53 -4.60 0.40 8.79
N ILE A 54 -5.21 -0.78 8.73
CA ILE A 54 -6.13 -1.29 9.76
C ILE A 54 -5.35 -1.52 11.06
N GLU A 55 -4.15 -2.10 10.94
CA GLU A 55 -3.30 -2.44 12.08
C GLU A 55 -1.84 -2.56 11.62
N ASN A 56 -0.92 -2.05 12.46
CA ASN A 56 0.51 -2.37 12.36
C ASN A 56 1.01 -2.93 13.71
N THR A 57 1.65 -4.10 13.67
CA THR A 57 2.19 -4.73 14.89
C THR A 57 3.61 -5.24 14.66
N LEU A 58 4.41 -5.21 15.73
CA LEU A 58 5.69 -5.90 15.79
C LEU A 58 5.59 -6.99 16.85
N VAL A 59 5.58 -8.25 16.41
CA VAL A 59 5.59 -9.41 17.31
C VAL A 59 6.89 -10.17 17.07
N GLU A 60 7.75 -10.17 18.08
CA GLU A 60 9.11 -10.73 18.02
C GLU A 60 9.96 -10.08 16.90
N GLN A 61 10.04 -10.73 15.75
CA GLN A 61 10.77 -10.29 14.56
C GLN A 61 9.86 -10.21 13.33
N ASN A 62 8.55 -10.19 13.51
CA ASN A 62 7.59 -10.05 12.42
C ASN A 62 6.89 -8.70 12.54
N PHE A 63 7.17 -7.82 11.59
CA PHE A 63 6.44 -6.58 11.40
C PHE A 63 5.29 -6.83 10.43
N VAL A 64 4.07 -6.69 10.92
CA VAL A 64 2.83 -7.02 10.22
C VAL A 64 2.08 -5.74 9.91
N LEU A 65 1.74 -5.55 8.64
CA LEU A 65 0.81 -4.51 8.19
C LEU A 65 -0.47 -5.19 7.70
N ARG A 66 -1.60 -4.84 8.30
CA ARG A 66 -2.93 -5.21 7.79
C ARG A 66 -3.54 -3.98 7.13
N LEU A 67 -3.86 -4.12 5.86
CA LEU A 67 -4.28 -3.02 5.00
C LEU A 67 -5.70 -3.26 4.49
N ASN A 68 -6.44 -2.18 4.26
CA ASN A 68 -7.62 -2.19 3.40
C ASN A 68 -7.18 -1.81 1.98
N ASP A 69 -7.31 -2.72 1.03
CA ASP A 69 -6.97 -2.49 -0.38
C ASP A 69 -7.89 -1.43 -0.99
N ILE A 70 -7.34 -0.23 -1.16
CA ILE A 70 -8.10 0.94 -1.61
C ILE A 70 -8.66 0.77 -3.02
N THR A 71 -7.96 0.04 -3.89
CA THR A 71 -8.40 -0.16 -5.27
C THR A 71 -9.66 -1.03 -5.31
N THR A 72 -9.66 -2.13 -4.54
CA THR A 72 -10.85 -2.98 -4.41
C THR A 72 -11.97 -2.24 -3.66
N HIS A 73 -11.65 -1.44 -2.66
CA HIS A 73 -12.62 -0.61 -1.94
C HIS A 73 -13.35 0.36 -2.88
N ILE A 74 -12.62 1.16 -3.65
CA ILE A 74 -13.20 2.13 -4.59
C ILE A 74 -14.06 1.43 -5.65
N PHE A 75 -13.61 0.28 -6.17
CA PHE A 75 -14.40 -0.47 -7.12
C PHE A 75 -15.71 -1.00 -6.52
N ALA A 76 -15.67 -1.51 -5.28
CA ALA A 76 -16.84 -1.98 -4.56
C ALA A 76 -17.84 -0.84 -4.28
N ASP A 77 -17.35 0.32 -3.86
CA ASP A 77 -18.17 1.51 -3.62
C ASP A 77 -18.85 2.00 -4.91
N ALA A 78 -18.10 2.11 -6.00
CA ALA A 78 -18.65 2.44 -7.32
C ALA A 78 -19.74 1.45 -7.74
N LEU A 79 -19.56 0.15 -7.48
CA LEU A 79 -20.58 -0.86 -7.77
C LEU A 79 -21.84 -0.67 -6.93
N ILE A 80 -21.68 -0.39 -5.64
CA ILE A 80 -22.80 -0.11 -4.72
C ILE A 80 -23.60 1.09 -5.20
N SER A 81 -22.92 2.18 -5.54
CA SER A 81 -23.53 3.39 -6.11
C SER A 81 -24.29 3.07 -7.41
N LYS A 82 -23.62 2.46 -8.39
CA LYS A 82 -24.18 2.17 -9.73
C LYS A 82 -25.37 1.23 -9.69
N LYS A 83 -25.37 0.26 -8.78
CA LYS A 83 -26.44 -0.73 -8.64
C LYS A 83 -27.45 -0.38 -7.53
N ASN A 84 -27.27 0.77 -6.87
CA ASN A 84 -28.10 1.23 -5.75
C ASN A 84 -28.26 0.15 -4.67
N LEU A 85 -27.14 -0.47 -4.28
CA LEU A 85 -27.12 -1.56 -3.32
C LEU A 85 -27.23 -1.04 -1.89
N LYS A 86 -27.90 -1.81 -1.03
CA LYS A 86 -28.00 -1.49 0.40
C LYS A 86 -26.91 -2.21 1.17
N VAL A 87 -25.67 -1.77 0.98
CA VAL A 87 -24.48 -2.24 1.70
C VAL A 87 -23.98 -1.08 2.56
N ASN A 88 -23.52 -1.35 3.77
CA ASN A 88 -22.91 -0.33 4.62
C ASN A 88 -21.48 -0.05 4.15
N GLU A 89 -21.15 1.20 3.86
CA GLU A 89 -19.81 1.61 3.40
C GLU A 89 -18.73 1.26 4.42
N ASP A 90 -19.04 1.33 5.73
CA ASP A 90 -18.10 0.96 6.79
C ASP A 90 -17.69 -0.54 6.75
N ASP A 91 -18.48 -1.39 6.08
CA ASP A 91 -18.19 -2.82 5.95
C ASP A 91 -17.25 -3.14 4.75
N LEU A 92 -16.91 -2.13 3.93
CA LEU A 92 -16.05 -2.24 2.75
C LEU A 92 -14.57 -2.33 3.13
N VAL A 93 -14.23 -3.44 3.77
CA VAL A 93 -12.87 -3.78 4.15
C VAL A 93 -12.42 -5.00 3.36
N PHE A 94 -11.46 -4.80 2.47
CA PHE A 94 -10.84 -5.81 1.61
C PHE A 94 -9.39 -6.01 2.05
N ARG A 95 -9.15 -7.04 2.86
CA ARG A 95 -7.91 -7.13 3.61
C ARG A 95 -6.76 -7.66 2.77
N VAL A 96 -5.61 -7.02 2.93
CA VAL A 96 -4.30 -7.51 2.50
C VAL A 96 -3.36 -7.46 3.70
N ASN A 97 -2.72 -8.58 4.02
CA ASN A 97 -1.71 -8.63 5.07
C ASN A 97 -0.32 -8.70 4.43
N VAL A 98 0.58 -7.85 4.89
CA VAL A 98 1.99 -7.86 4.50
C VAL A 98 2.83 -8.11 5.76
N ASP A 99 3.49 -9.26 5.78
CA ASP A 99 4.32 -9.69 6.91
C ASP A 99 5.79 -9.61 6.51
N PHE A 100 6.57 -8.84 7.26
CA PHE A 100 8.01 -8.70 7.09
C PHE A 100 8.73 -9.38 8.26
N GLN A 101 9.57 -10.37 7.95
CA GLN A 101 10.48 -10.95 8.94
C GLN A 101 11.69 -10.02 9.10
N VAL A 102 11.58 -9.06 10.02
CA VAL A 102 12.54 -7.97 10.21
C VAL A 102 13.71 -8.36 11.13
N SER A 103 14.91 -7.92 10.78
CA SER A 103 16.08 -7.92 11.68
C SER A 103 16.34 -6.57 12.34
N ASN A 104 15.83 -5.50 11.74
CA ASN A 104 15.89 -4.14 12.25
C ASN A 104 14.64 -3.39 11.77
N LEU A 105 14.03 -2.57 12.62
CA LEU A 105 12.87 -1.75 12.31
C LEU A 105 12.95 -0.46 13.14
N THR A 106 12.96 0.69 12.47
CA THR A 106 12.93 2.00 13.14
C THR A 106 11.80 2.85 12.58
N PHE A 107 11.14 3.58 13.46
CA PHE A 107 10.19 4.64 13.12
C PHE A 107 10.95 5.96 13.25
N ASN A 108 10.78 6.86 12.29
CA ASN A 108 11.60 8.07 12.23
C ASN A 108 10.76 9.28 11.82
N THR A 109 11.10 10.44 12.37
CA THR A 109 10.77 11.73 11.74
C THR A 109 11.91 12.16 10.83
N VAL A 110 11.59 13.02 9.87
CA VAL A 110 12.57 13.62 8.96
C VAL A 110 12.45 15.13 9.08
N ASP A 111 13.56 15.79 9.40
CA ASP A 111 13.61 17.26 9.52
C ASP A 111 13.67 17.90 8.12
N GLU A 112 13.42 19.21 8.03
CA GLU A 112 13.49 20.00 6.77
C GLU A 112 14.85 19.90 6.05
N ASP A 113 15.92 19.58 6.78
CA ASP A 113 17.26 19.38 6.22
C ASP A 113 17.52 17.92 5.78
N GLY A 114 16.52 17.04 5.90
CA GLY A 114 16.55 15.61 5.63
C GLY A 114 17.18 14.75 6.72
N SER A 115 17.47 15.31 7.90
CA SER A 115 17.97 14.51 9.03
C SER A 115 16.91 13.52 9.50
N ILE A 116 17.30 12.25 9.61
CA ILE A 116 16.45 11.18 10.14
C ILE A 116 16.65 11.07 11.65
N ASN A 117 15.57 11.20 12.40
CA ASN A 117 15.56 11.09 13.86
C ASN A 117 14.64 9.94 14.28
N GLU A 118 15.20 8.93 14.95
CA GLU A 118 14.44 7.79 15.44
C GLU A 118 13.47 8.20 16.55
N ILE A 119 12.26 7.66 16.48
CA ILE A 119 11.18 7.87 17.44
C ILE A 119 10.63 6.52 17.91
N LYS A 120 9.81 6.56 18.97
CA LYS A 120 9.12 5.36 19.44
C LYS A 120 8.16 4.84 18.36
N PRO A 121 7.91 3.52 18.28
CA PRO A 121 6.87 2.97 17.41
C PRO A 121 5.51 3.62 17.63
N LEU A 122 4.77 3.79 16.54
CA LEU A 122 3.45 4.43 16.51
C LEU A 122 2.45 3.56 15.78
N VAL A 123 1.16 3.86 15.98
CA VAL A 123 0.07 3.30 15.17
C VAL A 123 -0.01 4.11 13.88
N LEU A 124 0.12 3.43 12.76
CA LEU A 124 0.02 3.99 11.41
C LEU A 124 -1.45 3.96 10.97
N ASP A 125 -1.82 4.88 10.08
CA ASP A 125 -3.21 5.08 9.62
C ASP A 125 -3.34 4.86 8.12
N GLU A 126 -2.36 5.28 7.33
CA GLU A 126 -2.40 5.22 5.87
C GLU A 126 -1.00 4.98 5.30
N TYR A 127 -0.92 4.14 4.30
CA TYR A 127 0.30 3.79 3.59
C TYR A 127 0.46 4.75 2.40
N LEU A 128 1.54 5.54 2.36
CA LEU A 128 1.69 6.63 1.39
C LEU A 128 2.75 6.37 0.32
N ASP A 129 3.81 5.63 0.62
CA ASP A 129 4.79 5.32 -0.42
C ASP A 129 5.78 4.29 0.09
N GLU A 130 6.51 3.69 -0.85
CA GLU A 130 7.67 2.89 -0.50
C GLU A 130 8.83 3.02 -1.45
N GLU A 131 10.00 2.78 -0.87
CA GLU A 131 11.23 2.59 -1.62
C GLU A 131 11.85 1.25 -1.25
N ILE A 132 12.02 0.39 -2.25
CA ILE A 132 12.98 -0.71 -2.16
C ILE A 132 14.38 -0.11 -2.28
N ILE A 133 15.04 0.01 -1.13
CA ILE A 133 16.37 0.62 -1.00
C ILE A 133 17.44 -0.31 -1.59
N SER A 134 17.36 -1.60 -1.26
CA SER A 134 18.26 -2.63 -1.82
C SER A 134 17.70 -4.03 -1.62
N VAL A 135 18.03 -4.95 -2.51
CA VAL A 135 17.69 -6.37 -2.38
C VAL A 135 18.94 -7.21 -2.59
N THR A 136 19.13 -8.18 -1.70
CA THR A 136 20.17 -9.21 -1.77
C THR A 136 19.54 -10.60 -1.59
N ASP A 137 20.35 -11.65 -1.67
CA ASP A 137 19.92 -13.03 -1.39
C ASP A 137 19.47 -13.25 0.07
N LYS A 138 19.88 -12.39 0.99
CA LYS A 138 19.66 -12.54 2.44
C LYS A 138 18.77 -11.48 3.07
N LEU A 139 18.66 -10.32 2.41
CA LEU A 139 18.10 -9.11 3.02
C LEU A 139 17.47 -8.21 1.97
N ILE A 140 16.29 -7.70 2.32
CA ILE A 140 15.56 -6.65 1.63
C ILE A 140 15.59 -5.43 2.54
N LYS A 141 16.00 -4.28 2.03
CA LYS A 141 15.93 -3.00 2.76
C LYS A 141 14.82 -2.16 2.19
N ILE A 142 13.92 -1.70 3.04
CA ILE A 142 12.71 -0.99 2.64
C ILE A 142 12.56 0.28 3.48
N GLY A 143 12.16 1.36 2.83
CA GLY A 143 11.56 2.52 3.48
C GLY A 143 10.08 2.62 3.12
N ILE A 144 9.24 2.89 4.11
CA ILE A 144 7.81 3.16 3.92
C ILE A 144 7.52 4.55 4.49
N VAL A 145 6.79 5.37 3.74
CA VAL A 145 6.16 6.59 4.27
C VAL A 145 4.74 6.24 4.67
N ALA A 146 4.36 6.61 5.89
CA ALA A 146 3.01 6.38 6.38
C ALA A 146 2.49 7.62 7.12
N TRP A 147 1.18 7.81 7.05
CA TRP A 147 0.47 8.78 7.87
C TRP A 147 0.28 8.21 9.29
N VAL A 148 0.54 9.02 10.33
CA VAL A 148 0.20 8.66 11.72
C VAL A 148 -1.12 9.28 12.15
N LYS A 149 -2.00 8.46 12.73
CA LYS A 149 -3.27 8.91 13.28
C LYS A 149 -3.06 9.98 14.35
N SER A 150 -3.48 11.21 14.09
CA SER A 150 -3.40 12.32 15.04
C SER A 150 -4.53 12.22 16.08
N GLN A 151 -4.20 12.15 17.38
CA GLN A 151 -5.23 12.07 18.41
C GLN A 151 -6.04 13.36 18.62
N ARG A 152 -5.61 14.53 18.11
CA ARG A 152 -6.34 15.81 18.30
C ARG A 152 -5.91 16.87 17.27
N ARG A 153 -6.84 17.28 16.39
CA ARG A 153 -6.91 18.60 15.71
C ARG A 153 -5.60 19.23 15.20
N LYS A 154 -4.60 18.42 14.85
CA LYS A 154 -3.46 18.82 14.03
C LYS A 154 -3.51 17.96 12.77
N PRO A 155 -3.18 18.50 11.59
CA PRO A 155 -2.91 17.67 10.43
C PRO A 155 -1.93 16.58 10.88
N GLY A 156 -2.19 15.33 10.51
CA GLY A 156 -1.25 14.28 10.87
C GLY A 156 0.10 14.53 10.24
N HIS A 157 1.11 13.85 10.75
CA HIS A 157 2.48 13.97 10.26
C HIS A 157 2.88 12.65 9.62
N TYR A 158 3.72 12.75 8.60
CA TYR A 158 4.36 11.61 7.97
C TYR A 158 5.42 11.05 8.90
N VAL A 159 5.55 9.74 8.89
CA VAL A 159 6.69 9.04 9.48
C VAL A 159 7.37 8.18 8.44
N LEU A 160 8.69 8.08 8.58
CA LEU A 160 9.51 7.18 7.78
C LEU A 160 9.75 5.91 8.59
N VAL A 161 9.26 4.78 8.11
CA VAL A 161 9.52 3.45 8.67
C VAL A 161 10.64 2.81 7.86
N LEU A 162 11.78 2.52 8.49
CA LEU A 162 12.94 1.91 7.84
C LEU A 162 13.20 0.54 8.45
N PHE A 163 13.35 -0.47 7.60
CA PHE A 163 13.62 -1.81 8.07
C PHE A 163 14.39 -2.67 7.09
N ASP A 164 15.02 -3.68 7.68
CA ASP A 164 15.70 -4.75 6.98
C ASP A 164 14.89 -6.03 7.19
N ALA A 165 14.40 -6.64 6.11
CA ALA A 165 13.61 -7.87 6.15
C ALA A 165 14.35 -9.03 5.47
N LYS A 166 14.34 -10.20 6.11
CA LYS A 166 14.87 -11.45 5.52
C LYS A 166 13.89 -12.09 4.54
N LYS A 167 12.60 -11.85 4.78
CA LYS A 167 11.49 -12.41 4.02
C LYS A 167 10.32 -11.44 4.09
N VAL A 168 9.57 -11.37 3.01
CA VAL A 168 8.25 -10.74 2.95
C VAL A 168 7.22 -11.76 2.48
N THR A 169 6.04 -11.76 3.07
CA THR A 169 4.89 -12.56 2.63
C THR A 169 3.66 -11.67 2.51
N VAL A 170 2.83 -11.96 1.51
CA VAL A 170 1.57 -11.25 1.27
C VAL A 170 0.43 -12.26 1.23
N ASP A 171 -0.48 -12.11 2.19
CA ASP A 171 -1.71 -12.89 2.27
C ASP A 171 -2.90 -12.02 1.84
N GLU A 172 -3.66 -12.53 0.88
CA GLU A 172 -4.76 -11.83 0.22
C GLU A 172 -6.08 -12.40 0.73
N TYR A 173 -6.95 -11.52 1.22
CA TYR A 173 -8.26 -11.89 1.73
C TYR A 173 -9.41 -11.23 0.95
N GLN A 174 -9.10 -10.50 -0.13
CA GLN A 174 -10.09 -9.73 -0.88
C GLN A 174 -11.19 -10.61 -1.48
N ASP A 175 -10.88 -11.85 -1.90
CA ASP A 175 -11.87 -12.79 -2.42
C ASP A 175 -12.90 -13.18 -1.34
N GLN A 176 -12.43 -13.54 -0.14
CA GLN A 176 -13.32 -13.90 0.96
C GLN A 176 -14.10 -12.68 1.48
N ASP A 177 -13.47 -11.51 1.51
CA ASP A 177 -14.12 -10.27 1.93
C ASP A 177 -15.20 -9.84 0.92
N TRP A 178 -14.95 -10.01 -0.38
CA TRP A 178 -15.94 -9.79 -1.43
C TRP A 178 -17.14 -10.73 -1.29
N GLU A 179 -16.89 -12.03 -1.16
CA GLU A 179 -17.96 -13.02 -0.96
C GLU A 179 -18.80 -12.68 0.29
N ARG A 180 -18.15 -12.29 1.40
CA ARG A 180 -18.83 -11.90 2.64
C ARG A 180 -19.75 -10.70 2.45
N ILE A 181 -19.33 -9.69 1.69
CA ILE A 181 -20.08 -8.44 1.50
C ILE A 181 -21.21 -8.62 0.48
N PHE A 182 -20.92 -9.29 -0.64
CA PHE A 182 -21.81 -9.34 -1.81
C PHE A 182 -22.57 -10.66 -1.96
N ASN A 183 -22.25 -11.68 -1.14
CA ASN A 183 -22.86 -13.01 -1.14
C ASN A 183 -22.91 -13.63 -2.55
N ASN A 184 -21.79 -13.56 -3.27
CA ASN A 184 -21.59 -14.07 -4.63
C ASN A 184 -22.47 -13.47 -5.75
N ASN A 185 -23.35 -12.50 -5.44
CA ASN A 185 -24.27 -11.93 -6.42
C ASN A 185 -23.57 -11.05 -7.48
N TYR A 186 -22.35 -10.60 -7.19
CA TYR A 186 -21.62 -9.63 -8.00
C TYR A 186 -20.24 -10.13 -8.47
N ASP A 187 -19.97 -11.43 -8.35
CA ASP A 187 -18.68 -12.02 -8.69
C ASP A 187 -18.28 -11.81 -10.15
N ARG A 188 -19.26 -11.66 -11.04
CA ARG A 188 -18.97 -11.32 -12.44
C ARG A 188 -18.23 -9.99 -12.59
N TYR A 189 -18.62 -8.98 -11.82
CA TYR A 189 -17.99 -7.66 -11.83
C TYR A 189 -16.59 -7.76 -11.24
N TYR A 190 -16.48 -8.46 -10.12
CA TYR A 190 -15.22 -8.65 -9.42
C TYR A 190 -14.19 -9.44 -10.23
N ASN A 191 -14.61 -10.53 -10.89
CA ASN A 191 -13.72 -11.32 -11.74
C ASN A 191 -13.23 -10.52 -12.96
N LYS A 192 -14.08 -9.68 -13.55
CA LYS A 192 -13.67 -8.76 -14.63
C LYS A 192 -12.71 -7.69 -14.11
N PHE A 193 -13.00 -7.09 -12.96
CA PHE A 193 -12.11 -6.15 -12.27
C PHE A 193 -10.73 -6.74 -12.00
N LYS A 194 -10.65 -7.93 -11.39
CA LYS A 194 -9.38 -8.61 -11.14
C LYS A 194 -8.59 -8.87 -12.42
N ALA A 195 -9.26 -9.31 -13.49
CA ALA A 195 -8.60 -9.56 -14.77
C ALA A 195 -8.00 -8.28 -15.39
N GLU A 196 -8.74 -7.17 -15.36
CA GLU A 196 -8.25 -5.89 -15.90
C GLU A 196 -7.15 -5.27 -15.02
N LEU A 197 -7.26 -5.41 -13.70
CA LEU A 197 -6.23 -4.96 -12.77
C LEU A 197 -4.90 -5.71 -13.00
N LEU A 198 -4.96 -7.03 -13.25
CA LEU A 198 -3.80 -7.84 -13.62
C LEU A 198 -3.20 -7.44 -14.98
N ASN A 199 -4.01 -6.90 -15.88
CA ASN A 199 -3.55 -6.35 -17.16
C ASN A 199 -3.01 -4.92 -17.06
N GLY A 200 -2.97 -4.34 -15.85
CA GLY A 200 -2.44 -3.01 -15.59
C GLY A 200 -3.43 -1.86 -15.87
N LYS A 201 -4.74 -2.14 -15.97
CA LYS A 201 -5.75 -1.08 -16.07
C LYS A 201 -5.81 -0.31 -14.75
N PHE A 202 -5.76 1.01 -14.82
CA PHE A 202 -5.96 1.87 -13.66
C PHE A 202 -7.44 1.82 -13.22
N LEU A 203 -7.69 1.38 -11.99
CA LEU A 203 -9.03 1.16 -11.43
C LEU A 203 -9.12 1.63 -9.96
N SER A 204 -8.48 2.75 -9.65
CA SER A 204 -8.41 3.33 -8.30
C SER A 204 -9.06 4.73 -8.22
N ASP A 205 -9.96 5.05 -9.17
CA ASP A 205 -10.75 6.28 -9.18
C ASP A 205 -12.23 5.94 -9.35
N GLN A 206 -13.10 6.64 -8.61
CA GLN A 206 -14.54 6.38 -8.61
C GLN A 206 -15.13 6.46 -10.02
N SER A 207 -14.86 7.55 -10.73
CA SER A 207 -15.45 7.80 -12.06
C SER A 207 -14.95 6.81 -13.11
N VAL A 208 -13.71 6.34 -12.96
CA VAL A 208 -13.14 5.28 -13.80
C VAL A 208 -13.81 3.94 -13.51
N CYS A 209 -14.02 3.60 -12.24
CA CYS A 209 -14.70 2.37 -11.84
C CYS A 209 -16.16 2.34 -12.30
N GLU A 210 -16.89 3.46 -12.15
CA GLU A 210 -18.28 3.59 -12.59
C GLU A 210 -18.43 3.35 -14.10
N LYS A 211 -17.55 3.93 -14.93
CA LYS A 211 -17.52 3.69 -16.37
C LYS A 211 -17.21 2.23 -16.69
N PHE A 212 -16.25 1.64 -15.97
CA PHE A 212 -15.90 0.25 -16.18
C PHE A 212 -17.07 -0.70 -15.84
N ILE A 213 -17.89 -0.38 -14.84
CA ILE A 213 -19.11 -1.13 -14.53
C ILE A 213 -20.12 -1.04 -15.69
N ASP A 214 -20.28 0.15 -16.29
CA ASP A 214 -21.13 0.32 -17.48
C ASP A 214 -20.62 -0.53 -18.67
N GLU A 215 -19.29 -0.53 -18.92
CA GLU A 215 -18.67 -1.37 -19.96
C GLU A 215 -18.98 -2.87 -19.74
N ILE A 216 -18.93 -3.34 -18.49
CA ILE A 216 -19.28 -4.72 -18.14
C ILE A 216 -20.75 -5.01 -18.45
N ASP A 217 -21.66 -4.08 -18.12
CA ASP A 217 -23.08 -4.24 -18.39
C ASP A 217 -23.38 -4.27 -19.90
N GLU A 218 -22.75 -3.39 -20.69
CA GLU A 218 -22.92 -3.31 -22.14
C GLU A 218 -22.40 -4.54 -22.89
N THR A 219 -21.34 -5.18 -22.38
CA THR A 219 -20.79 -6.39 -22.99
C THR A 219 -21.69 -7.62 -22.78
N ILE A 220 -22.70 -7.50 -21.91
CA ILE A 220 -23.51 -8.61 -21.40
C ILE A 220 -25.03 -8.39 -21.65
N GLY A 221 -25.45 -7.19 -22.05
CA GLY A 221 -26.81 -6.90 -22.51
C GLY A 221 -27.07 -7.39 -23.93
#